data_AF-A0A8X6XZ21-F1
#
_entry.id   AF-A0A8X6XZ21-F1
#
_cell.length_a   1.000
_cell.length_b   1.000
_cell.length_c   1.000
_cell.angle_alpha   90.00
_cell.angle_beta   90.00
_cell.angle_gamma   90.00
#
_symmetry.space_group_name_H-M   'P 1'
#
loop_
_entity.id
_entity.type
_entity.pdbx_description
1 polymer ?
#
loop_
_entity_poly.entity_id
_entity_poly.type
_entity_poly.pdbx_seq_one_letter_code
_entity_poly.pdbx_strand_id
1 'polypeptide(L)'
;MAASFLHTCKIVLLIICMFASLFEAFYAIWKRNNYAMFSCLLLEITCVLLIHMHSRDAKGKLFEDYSRKKLMAVIVFGCVEWPLTLAGSIFLLVSGIIHKQGFQVEDDGYFYAFIPCVLANIWSAVLIYDARCFRQKFDEYEAQVQQNNRTDIPAV
;
A
#
# COMPACT_ATOMS: atom_id res chain seq x y z
N MET A 1 -17.04 12.57 -13.20
CA MET A 1 -17.47 11.17 -13.42
C MET A 1 -16.28 10.20 -13.52
N ALA A 2 -15.26 10.49 -14.36
CA ALA A 2 -14.08 9.62 -14.51
C ALA A 2 -13.26 9.38 -13.22
N ALA A 3 -13.09 10.40 -12.36
CA ALA A 3 -12.32 10.27 -11.12
C ALA A 3 -12.96 9.30 -10.10
N SER A 4 -14.29 9.25 -10.05
CA SER A 4 -15.01 8.32 -9.17
C SER A 4 -14.89 6.88 -9.67
N PHE A 5 -14.96 6.66 -10.98
CA PHE A 5 -14.77 5.34 -11.58
C PHE A 5 -13.36 4.79 -11.34
N LEU A 6 -12.32 5.61 -11.57
CA LEU A 6 -10.93 5.22 -11.32
C LEU A 6 -10.68 4.87 -9.85
N HIS A 7 -11.28 5.63 -8.92
CA HIS A 7 -11.20 5.31 -7.49
C HIS A 7 -11.87 3.97 -7.18
N THR A 8 -13.06 3.70 -7.71
CA THR A 8 -13.75 2.42 -7.49
C THR A 8 -12.93 1.25 -8.04
N CYS A 9 -12.40 1.36 -9.27
CA CYS A 9 -11.53 0.34 -9.84
C CYS A 9 -10.28 0.07 -8.98
N LYS A 10 -9.64 1.13 -8.46
CA LYS A 10 -8.49 1.00 -7.56
C LYS A 10 -8.83 0.20 -6.30
N ILE A 11 -9.97 0.49 -5.66
CA ILE A 11 -10.40 -0.19 -4.44
C ILE A 11 -10.75 -1.66 -4.71
N VAL A 12 -11.46 -1.94 -5.81
CA VAL A 12 -11.76 -3.32 -6.20
C VAL A 12 -10.47 -4.10 -6.46
N LEU A 13 -9.50 -3.51 -7.16
CA LEU A 13 -8.22 -4.15 -7.42
C LEU A 13 -7.43 -4.38 -6.12
N LEU A 14 -7.44 -3.43 -5.19
CA LEU A 14 -6.81 -3.58 -3.87
C LEU A 14 -7.41 -4.74 -3.07
N ILE A 15 -8.74 -4.86 -3.07
CA ILE A 15 -9.43 -5.94 -2.37
C ILE A 15 -9.07 -7.29 -2.99
N ILE A 16 -9.06 -7.38 -4.32
CA ILE A 16 -8.65 -8.60 -5.03
C ILE A 16 -7.19 -8.94 -4.70
N CYS A 17 -6.29 -7.95 -4.74
CA CYS A 17 -4.88 -8.14 -4.40
C CYS A 17 -4.73 -8.63 -2.95
N MET A 18 -5.45 -8.07 -1.99
CA MET A 18 -5.43 -8.48 -0.58
C MET A 18 -5.89 -9.94 -0.41
N PHE A 19 -7.04 -10.32 -0.98
CA PHE A 19 -7.51 -11.70 -0.85
C PHE A 19 -6.59 -12.69 -1.57
N ALA A 20 -6.03 -12.29 -2.73
CA ALA A 20 -5.03 -13.09 -3.43
C ALA A 20 -3.74 -13.24 -2.61
N SER A 21 -3.17 -12.15 -2.07
CA SER A 21 -1.95 -12.22 -1.26
C SER A 21 -2.14 -13.05 -0.01
N LEU A 22 -3.28 -12.95 0.66
CA LEU A 22 -3.58 -13.79 1.82
C LEU A 22 -3.62 -15.28 1.45
N PHE A 23 -4.34 -15.64 0.39
CA PHE A 23 -4.41 -17.03 -0.08
C PHE A 23 -3.04 -17.54 -0.53
N GLU A 24 -2.31 -16.73 -1.31
CA GLU A 24 -0.97 -17.06 -1.80
C GLU A 24 0.04 -17.19 -0.65
N ALA A 25 -0.07 -16.40 0.42
CA ALA A 25 0.76 -16.54 1.61
C ALA A 25 0.55 -17.90 2.29
N PHE A 26 -0.72 -18.31 2.49
CA PHE A 26 -1.03 -19.64 3.03
C PHE A 26 -0.53 -20.76 2.12
N TYR A 27 -0.70 -20.61 0.81
CA TYR A 27 -0.22 -21.58 -0.17
C TYR A 27 1.31 -21.66 -0.20
N ALA A 28 2.00 -20.52 -0.11
CA ALA A 28 3.46 -20.43 -0.04
C ALA A 28 4.01 -21.08 1.23
N ILE A 29 3.36 -20.89 2.39
CA ILE A 29 3.70 -21.57 3.64
C ILE A 29 3.59 -23.09 3.47
N TRP A 30 2.48 -23.57 2.89
CA TRP A 30 2.28 -24.99 2.62
C TRP A 30 3.37 -25.57 1.72
N LYS A 31 3.78 -24.81 0.70
CA LYS A 31 4.85 -25.19 -0.25
C LYS A 31 6.27 -24.85 0.25
N ARG A 32 6.43 -24.35 1.48
CA ARG A 32 7.71 -23.92 2.09
C ARG A 32 8.48 -22.87 1.29
N ASN A 33 7.78 -22.08 0.49
CA ASN A 33 8.36 -20.99 -0.29
C ASN A 33 8.41 -19.70 0.53
N ASN A 34 9.53 -19.51 1.24
CA ASN A 34 9.72 -18.37 2.13
C ASN A 34 9.76 -17.02 1.38
N TYR A 35 10.30 -17.02 0.16
CA TYR A 35 10.38 -15.80 -0.66
C TYR A 35 8.98 -15.32 -1.08
N ALA A 36 8.12 -16.25 -1.51
CA ALA A 36 6.75 -15.94 -1.88
C ALA A 36 5.95 -15.51 -0.64
N MET A 37 6.10 -16.21 0.49
CA MET A 37 5.46 -15.83 1.75
C MET A 37 5.83 -14.40 2.16
N PHE A 38 7.12 -14.06 2.18
CA PHE A 38 7.56 -12.71 2.55
C PHE A 38 7.02 -11.64 1.59
N SER A 39 7.07 -11.91 0.28
CA SER A 39 6.54 -10.99 -0.73
C SER A 39 5.03 -10.78 -0.60
N CYS A 40 4.27 -11.84 -0.30
CA CYS A 40 2.83 -11.76 -0.07
C CYS A 40 2.49 -10.99 1.20
N LEU A 41 3.27 -11.15 2.28
CA LEU A 41 3.06 -10.42 3.53
C LEU A 41 3.28 -8.91 3.36
N LEU A 42 4.31 -8.51 2.60
CA LEU A 42 4.53 -7.10 2.27
C LEU A 42 3.34 -6.53 1.47
N LEU A 43 2.92 -7.24 0.42
CA LEU A 43 1.75 -6.89 -0.36
C LEU A 43 0.49 -6.75 0.50
N GLU A 44 0.23 -7.70 1.39
CA GLU A 44 -0.92 -7.71 2.31
C GLU A 44 -0.93 -6.47 3.20
N ILE A 45 0.20 -6.16 3.86
CA ILE A 45 0.32 -4.99 4.74
C ILE A 45 0.01 -3.71 3.95
N THR A 46 0.56 -3.58 2.74
CA THR A 46 0.35 -2.41 1.89
C THR A 46 -1.10 -2.29 1.43
N CYS A 47 -1.73 -3.38 1.01
CA CYS A 47 -3.13 -3.39 0.64
C CYS A 47 -4.03 -3.00 1.83
N VAL A 48 -3.77 -3.54 3.03
CA VAL A 48 -4.52 -3.21 4.24
C VAL A 48 -4.38 -1.74 4.61
N LEU A 49 -3.16 -1.18 4.55
CA LEU A 49 -2.93 0.25 4.83
C LEU A 49 -3.68 1.14 3.83
N LEU A 50 -3.60 0.83 2.53
CA LEU A 50 -4.32 1.56 1.48
C LEU A 50 -5.85 1.48 1.68
N ILE A 51 -6.40 0.27 1.89
CA ILE A 51 -7.84 0.08 2.12
C ILE A 51 -8.28 0.82 3.37
N HIS A 52 -7.51 0.75 4.46
CA HIS A 52 -7.85 1.46 5.70
C HIS A 52 -7.90 2.98 5.47
N MET A 53 -6.92 3.56 4.78
CA MET A 53 -6.90 4.99 4.47
C MET A 53 -8.10 5.41 3.60
N HIS A 54 -8.37 4.67 2.52
CA HIS A 54 -9.49 4.97 1.63
C HIS A 54 -10.86 4.77 2.29
N SER A 55 -11.00 3.75 3.16
CA SER A 55 -12.23 3.52 3.94
C SER A 55 -12.51 4.67 4.90
N ARG A 56 -11.47 5.27 5.49
CA ARG A 56 -11.62 6.43 6.37
C ARG A 56 -11.94 7.71 5.61
N ASP A 57 -11.32 7.92 4.44
CA ASP A 57 -11.65 9.04 3.55
C ASP A 57 -13.10 8.97 3.08
N ALA A 58 -13.54 7.81 2.58
CA ALA A 58 -14.91 7.61 2.10
C ALA A 58 -15.98 7.82 3.18
N LYS A 59 -15.65 7.58 4.45
CA LYS A 59 -16.55 7.81 5.59
C LYS A 59 -16.54 9.26 6.09
N GLY A 60 -15.72 10.13 5.50
CA GLY A 60 -15.51 11.51 6.00
C GLY A 60 -14.82 11.57 7.37
N LYS A 61 -14.30 10.44 7.87
CA LYS A 61 -13.69 10.30 9.20
C LYS A 61 -12.17 10.34 9.18
N LEU A 62 -11.58 10.74 8.05
CA LEU A 62 -10.14 10.80 7.91
C LEU A 62 -9.52 11.73 8.97
N PHE A 63 -10.15 12.89 9.22
CA PHE A 63 -9.66 13.90 10.16
C PHE A 63 -9.92 13.58 11.63
N GLU A 64 -10.86 12.68 11.94
CA GLU A 64 -11.15 12.26 13.32
C GLU A 64 -10.18 11.16 13.81
N ASP A 65 -9.83 10.21 12.94
CA ASP A 65 -9.09 9.01 13.34
C ASP A 65 -7.60 9.02 12.97
N TYR A 66 -7.20 9.76 11.92
CA TYR A 66 -5.81 9.92 11.53
C TYR A 66 -5.20 11.18 12.13
N SER A 67 -4.14 11.00 12.91
CA SER A 67 -3.25 12.10 13.25
C SER A 67 -2.19 12.28 12.17
N ARG A 68 -1.63 13.48 12.06
CA ARG A 68 -0.49 13.79 11.18
C ARG A 68 0.68 12.81 11.37
N LYS A 69 0.90 12.36 12.62
CA LYS A 69 1.93 11.37 12.97
C LYS A 69 1.64 10.00 12.34
N LYS A 70 0.39 9.52 12.38
CA LYS A 70 -0.01 8.25 11.75
C LYS A 70 0.20 8.31 10.24
N LEU A 71 -0.18 9.41 9.60
CA LEU A 71 0.00 9.57 8.16
C LEU A 71 1.48 9.65 7.76
N MET A 72 2.30 10.33 8.57
CA MET A 72 3.75 10.35 8.39
C MET A 72 4.36 8.95 8.55
N ALA A 73 3.90 8.16 9.52
CA ALA A 73 4.36 6.78 9.70
C ALA A 73 4.04 5.91 8.46
N VAL A 74 2.86 6.07 7.87
CA VAL A 74 2.49 5.37 6.63
C VAL A 74 3.39 5.80 5.45
N ILE A 75 3.68 7.09 5.31
CA ILE A 75 4.61 7.58 4.29
C ILE A 75 6.00 6.99 4.48
N VAL A 76 6.52 6.98 5.72
CA VAL A 76 7.83 6.39 6.04
C VAL A 76 7.85 4.91 5.72
N PHE A 77 6.80 4.17 6.10
CA PHE A 77 6.66 2.76 5.77
C PHE A 77 6.73 2.53 4.26
N GLY A 78 5.91 3.25 3.48
CA GLY A 78 5.94 3.15 2.01
C GLY A 78 7.32 3.50 1.42
N CYS A 79 7.99 4.54 1.94
CA CYS A 79 9.33 4.93 1.51
C CYS A 79 10.42 3.89 1.83
N VAL A 80 10.24 3.05 2.85
CA VAL A 80 11.16 1.95 3.18
C VAL A 80 10.83 0.71 2.37
N GLU A 81 9.55 0.39 2.24
CA GLU A 81 9.07 -0.79 1.53
C GLU A 81 9.28 -0.69 0.02
N TRP A 82 9.13 0.49 -0.57
CA TRP A 82 9.31 0.70 -2.01
C TRP A 82 10.73 0.31 -2.50
N PRO A 83 11.84 0.82 -1.94
CA PRO A 83 13.16 0.36 -2.34
C PRO A 83 13.42 -1.10 -1.96
N LEU A 84 12.84 -1.59 -0.85
CA LEU A 84 12.99 -2.98 -0.42
C LEU A 84 12.37 -3.96 -1.41
N THR A 85 11.14 -3.72 -1.84
CA THR A 85 10.41 -4.53 -2.82
C THR A 85 10.98 -4.39 -4.22
N LEU A 86 11.53 -3.22 -4.58
CA LEU A 86 12.25 -3.04 -5.84
C LEU A 86 13.52 -3.90 -5.88
N ALA A 87 14.35 -3.80 -4.84
CA ALA A 87 15.56 -4.60 -4.72
C ALA A 87 15.23 -6.11 -4.65
N GLY A 88 14.19 -6.48 -3.88
CA GLY A 88 13.67 -7.84 -3.81
C GLY A 88 13.21 -8.38 -5.17
N SER A 89 12.48 -7.59 -5.95
CA SER A 89 12.01 -7.97 -7.28
C SER A 89 13.19 -8.23 -8.23
N ILE A 90 14.21 -7.36 -8.22
CA ILE A 90 15.43 -7.55 -9.03
C ILE A 90 16.16 -8.82 -8.58
N PHE A 91 16.33 -9.01 -7.27
CA PHE A 91 16.97 -10.19 -6.71
C PHE A 91 16.26 -11.49 -7.13
N LEU A 92 14.94 -11.55 -7.00
CA LEU A 92 14.15 -12.73 -7.36
C LEU A 92 14.23 -13.02 -8.86
N LEU A 93 14.14 -12.01 -9.71
CA LEU A 93 14.26 -12.17 -11.16
C LEU A 93 15.65 -12.70 -11.55
N VAL A 94 16.72 -12.09 -11.03
CA VAL A 94 18.10 -12.49 -11.32
C VAL A 94 18.39 -13.90 -10.80
N SER A 95 17.95 -14.22 -9.57
CA SER A 95 18.09 -15.57 -8.99
C SER A 95 17.34 -16.62 -9.80
N GLY A 96 16.12 -16.32 -10.27
CA GLY A 96 15.36 -17.20 -11.17
C GLY A 96 16.09 -17.50 -12.48
N ILE A 97 16.71 -16.48 -13.10
CA ILE A 97 17.50 -16.62 -14.33
C ILE A 97 18.77 -17.44 -14.08
N ILE A 98 19.54 -17.13 -13.03
CA ILE A 98 20.81 -17.80 -12.72
C ILE A 98 20.59 -19.30 -12.46
N HIS A 99 19.54 -19.63 -11.70
CA HIS A 99 19.21 -21.03 -11.37
C HIS A 99 18.42 -21.75 -12.46
N LYS A 100 18.14 -21.08 -13.59
CA LYS A 100 17.34 -21.61 -14.71
C LYS A 100 16.01 -22.23 -14.26
N GLN A 101 15.39 -21.64 -13.24
CA GLN A 101 14.12 -22.13 -12.73
C GLN A 101 13.01 -21.90 -13.75
N GLY A 102 12.07 -22.83 -13.85
CA GLY A 102 10.79 -22.58 -14.50
C GLY A 102 9.86 -21.77 -13.58
N PHE A 103 8.65 -21.51 -14.06
CA PHE A 103 7.59 -21.03 -13.18
C PHE A 103 7.15 -22.20 -12.27
N GLN A 104 7.62 -22.18 -11.03
CA GLN A 104 7.32 -23.19 -10.02
C GLN A 104 7.02 -22.54 -8.68
N VAL A 105 6.17 -23.17 -7.89
CA VAL A 105 5.75 -22.66 -6.57
C VAL A 105 6.52 -23.34 -5.43
N GLU A 106 7.12 -24.49 -5.71
CA GLU A 106 7.83 -25.32 -4.73
C GLU A 106 9.25 -24.80 -4.47
N ASP A 107 9.75 -25.13 -3.28
CA ASP A 107 11.07 -24.75 -2.76
C ASP A 107 11.31 -23.23 -2.82
N ASP A 108 12.26 -22.77 -3.64
CA ASP A 108 12.59 -21.35 -3.75
C ASP A 108 11.62 -20.55 -4.62
N GLY A 109 10.96 -21.21 -5.58
CA GLY A 109 10.03 -20.63 -6.58
C GLY A 109 10.21 -19.14 -6.89
N TYR A 110 11.39 -18.74 -7.40
CA TYR A 110 11.76 -17.31 -7.51
C TYR A 110 10.81 -16.52 -8.41
N PHE A 111 10.40 -17.09 -9.55
CA PHE A 111 9.45 -16.44 -10.46
C PHE A 111 8.05 -16.33 -9.87
N TYR A 112 7.65 -17.28 -9.03
CA TYR A 112 6.37 -17.20 -8.33
C TYR A 112 6.40 -16.10 -7.27
N ALA A 113 7.48 -16.02 -6.47
CA ALA A 113 7.68 -14.97 -5.48
C ALA A 113 7.83 -13.56 -6.09
N PHE A 114 8.33 -13.46 -7.32
CA PHE A 114 8.52 -12.20 -8.02
C PHE A 114 7.21 -11.44 -8.25
N ILE A 115 6.11 -12.14 -8.56
CA ILE A 115 4.81 -11.53 -8.85
C ILE A 115 4.28 -10.69 -7.68
N PRO A 116 4.07 -11.25 -6.46
CA PRO A 116 3.61 -10.47 -5.32
C PRO A 116 4.63 -9.39 -4.91
N CYS A 117 5.92 -9.60 -5.15
CA CYS A 117 6.95 -8.60 -4.84
C CYS A 117 6.82 -7.35 -5.74
N VAL A 118 6.59 -7.54 -7.04
CA VAL A 118 6.34 -6.43 -7.99
C VAL A 118 5.03 -5.73 -7.67
N LEU A 119 3.98 -6.49 -7.35
CA LEU A 119 2.71 -5.90 -6.94
C LEU A 119 2.87 -5.07 -5.67
N ALA A 120 3.61 -5.56 -4.66
CA ALA A 120 3.91 -4.82 -3.45
C ALA A 120 4.65 -3.51 -3.78
N ASN A 121 5.60 -3.54 -4.73
CA ASN A 121 6.31 -2.33 -5.17
C ASN A 121 5.39 -1.29 -5.82
N ILE A 122 4.48 -1.72 -6.69
CA ILE A 122 3.51 -0.84 -7.35
C ILE A 122 2.60 -0.21 -6.28
N TRP A 123 2.06 -1.04 -5.38
CA TRP A 123 1.15 -0.56 -4.35
C TRP A 123 1.84 0.29 -3.29
N SER A 124 3.12 0.05 -2.98
CA SER A 124 3.87 0.91 -2.06
C SER A 124 4.11 2.30 -2.67
N ALA A 125 4.34 2.39 -3.98
CA ALA A 125 4.40 3.67 -4.69
C ALA A 125 3.05 4.41 -4.64
N VAL A 126 1.95 3.69 -4.85
CA VAL A 126 0.59 4.24 -4.70
C VAL A 126 0.31 4.68 -3.26
N LEU A 127 0.76 3.92 -2.26
CA LEU A 127 0.62 4.25 -0.83
C LEU A 127 1.34 5.56 -0.50
N ILE A 128 2.58 5.75 -0.98
CA ILE A 128 3.31 7.02 -0.80
C ILE A 128 2.55 8.17 -1.45
N TYR A 129 2.07 7.99 -2.68
CA TYR A 129 1.35 9.02 -3.42
C TYR A 129 0.05 9.42 -2.71
N ASP A 130 -0.81 8.44 -2.44
CA ASP A 130 -2.10 8.67 -1.78
C ASP A 130 -1.90 9.29 -0.39
N ALA A 131 -0.94 8.81 0.41
CA ALA A 131 -0.67 9.35 1.73
C ALA A 131 -0.19 10.82 1.71
N ARG A 132 0.59 11.20 0.68
CA ARG A 132 0.95 12.61 0.46
C ARG A 132 -0.25 13.46 0.08
N CYS A 133 -1.12 12.98 -0.79
CA CYS A 133 -2.35 13.68 -1.15
C CYS A 133 -3.28 13.85 0.06
N PHE A 134 -3.45 12.82 0.87
CA PHE A 134 -4.23 12.91 2.11
C PHE A 134 -3.64 13.91 3.11
N ARG A 135 -2.30 14.02 3.16
CA ARG A 135 -1.63 14.98 4.03
C ARG A 135 -1.92 16.41 3.59
N GLN A 136 -1.91 16.68 2.30
CA GLN A 136 -2.25 18.00 1.75
C GLN A 136 -3.69 18.38 2.09
N LYS A 137 -4.66 17.46 1.90
CA LYS A 137 -6.06 17.67 2.32
C LYS A 137 -6.18 17.96 3.82
N PHE A 138 -5.34 17.34 4.65
CA PHE A 138 -5.29 17.58 6.09
C PHE A 138 -4.77 18.97 6.44
N ASP A 139 -3.66 19.39 5.82
CA ASP A 139 -3.09 20.72 6.02
C ASP A 139 -4.08 21.82 5.53
N GLU A 140 -4.83 21.59 4.44
CA GLU A 140 -5.88 22.49 3.93
C GLU A 140 -7.08 22.60 4.90
N TYR A 141 -7.56 21.48 5.43
CA TYR A 141 -8.67 21.47 6.40
C TYR A 141 -8.31 22.21 7.69
N GLU A 142 -7.11 21.98 8.24
CA GLU A 142 -6.62 22.71 9.42
C GLU A 142 -6.54 24.22 9.17
N ALA A 143 -6.07 24.63 7.99
CA ALA A 143 -6.01 26.04 7.62
C ALA A 143 -7.41 26.69 7.54
N GLN A 144 -8.40 25.99 6.98
CA GLN A 144 -9.79 26.46 6.90
C GLN A 144 -10.42 26.61 8.29
N VAL A 145 -10.23 25.63 9.19
CA VAL A 145 -10.74 25.70 10.57
C VAL A 145 -10.11 26.87 11.34
N GLN A 146 -8.81 27.10 11.16
CA GLN A 146 -8.13 28.24 11.80
C GLN A 146 -8.61 29.60 11.26
N GLN A 147 -8.94 29.68 9.97
CA GLN A 147 -9.45 30.91 9.35
C GLN A 147 -10.88 31.23 9.83
N ASN A 148 -11.77 30.24 9.89
CA ASN A 148 -13.13 30.41 10.41
C ASN A 148 -13.14 30.83 11.89
N ASN A 149 -12.30 30.21 12.73
CA ASN A 149 -12.18 30.59 14.13
C ASN A 149 -11.64 32.01 14.36
N ARG A 150 -10.95 32.62 13.37
CA ARG A 150 -10.48 34.01 13.44
C ARG A 150 -11.56 35.02 13.04
N THR A 151 -12.49 34.64 12.16
CA THR A 151 -13.58 35.52 11.70
C THR A 151 -14.74 35.62 12.68
N ASP A 152 -14.87 34.65 13.59
CA ASP A 152 -15.94 34.63 14.62
C ASP A 152 -15.59 35.42 15.90
N ILE A 153 -14.41 36.06 15.96
CA ILE A 153 -14.07 36.97 17.06
C ILE A 153 -14.55 38.37 16.66
N PRO A 154 -15.63 38.91 17.26
CA PRO A 154 -16.05 40.28 16.96
C PRO A 154 -14.92 41.23 17.36
N ALA A 155 -14.55 42.12 16.43
CA ALA A 155 -13.63 43.21 16.72
C ALA A 155 -14.24 44.09 17.83
N VAL A 156 -13.61 44.05 19.01
CA VAL A 156 -13.89 44.96 20.13
C VAL A 156 -13.09 46.24 19.93
#